data_AF-B4FPG0-F1
#
_entry.id   AF-B4FPG0-F1
#
_cell.length_a   1.000
_cell.length_b   1.000
_cell.length_c   1.000
_cell.angle_alpha   90.00
_cell.angle_beta   90.00
_cell.angle_gamma   90.00
#
_symmetry.space_group_name_H-M   'P 1'
#
loop_
_entity.id
_entity.type
_entity.pdbx_description
1 polymer ?
#
loop_
_entity_poly.entity_id
_entity_poly.type
_entity_poly.pdbx_seq_one_letter_code
_entity_poly.pdbx_strand_id
1 'polypeptide(L)'
;MAAAGGETMMTREQLLHLFSRFSFVTSLPEVKQRIADAVRDKQEAVAVTTEIQEEILREMGVDPSFGIGCLGKVNVVYKNDKDLMIKFYQFVAKEEMAIDEAELEPRELAEKLHAQQIMQEKQLNMLVEMRKYSRESQSVILGTLHKELEEANFDINASILSPEQMQEIVQK
;
A
#
# COMPACT_ATOMS: atom_id res chain seq x y z
N MET A 1 -20.34 16.87 29.12
CA MET A 1 -20.24 15.59 28.38
C MET A 1 -21.39 15.54 27.39
N ALA A 2 -21.09 15.70 26.11
CA ALA A 2 -22.03 15.48 25.01
C ALA A 2 -21.46 14.34 24.17
N ALA A 3 -22.23 13.27 24.02
CA ALA A 3 -21.90 12.14 23.17
C ALA A 3 -21.80 12.61 21.72
N ALA A 4 -20.59 12.61 21.14
CA ALA A 4 -20.40 12.74 19.71
C ALA A 4 -20.69 11.37 19.08
N GLY A 5 -21.69 11.31 18.22
CA GLY A 5 -22.17 10.07 17.62
C GLY A 5 -21.16 9.43 16.68
N GLY A 6 -20.92 8.14 16.87
CA GLY A 6 -21.10 7.10 15.85
C GLY A 6 -20.38 7.22 14.51
N GLU A 7 -19.20 7.82 14.41
CA GLU A 7 -18.37 7.60 13.23
C GLU A 7 -17.72 6.21 13.31
N THR A 8 -18.18 5.29 12.46
CA THR A 8 -17.62 3.92 12.37
C THR A 8 -16.26 3.89 11.67
N MET A 9 -15.85 5.03 11.09
CA MET A 9 -14.69 5.17 10.22
C MET A 9 -14.22 6.63 10.18
N MET A 10 -12.90 6.86 10.05
CA MET A 10 -12.34 8.18 9.72
C MET A 10 -12.86 8.68 8.36
N THR A 11 -13.05 9.99 8.23
CA THR A 11 -13.48 10.60 6.97
C THR A 11 -12.38 10.51 5.90
N ARG A 12 -12.78 10.70 4.64
CA ARG A 12 -11.86 10.79 3.50
C ARG A 12 -10.78 11.86 3.71
N GLU A 13 -11.15 13.03 4.21
CA GLU A 13 -10.18 14.12 4.44
C GLU A 13 -9.20 13.78 5.56
N GLN A 14 -9.68 13.16 6.65
CA GLN A 14 -8.82 12.72 7.74
C GLN A 14 -7.81 11.67 7.24
N LEU A 15 -8.25 10.68 6.47
CA LEU A 15 -7.36 9.67 5.88
C LEU A 15 -6.30 10.30 4.97
N LEU A 16 -6.70 11.19 4.06
CA LEU A 16 -5.77 11.88 3.17
C LEU A 16 -4.76 12.75 3.94
N HIS A 17 -5.20 13.40 5.02
CA HIS A 17 -4.32 14.17 5.88
C HIS A 17 -3.30 13.27 6.57
N LEU A 18 -3.74 12.16 7.17
CA LEU A 18 -2.86 11.16 7.78
C LEU A 18 -1.82 10.64 6.77
N PHE A 19 -2.26 10.23 5.57
CA PHE A 19 -1.36 9.71 4.54
C PHE A 19 -0.28 10.72 4.13
N SER A 20 -0.69 11.97 3.91
CA SER A 20 0.24 13.05 3.52
C SER A 20 1.19 13.40 4.66
N ARG A 21 0.68 13.48 5.90
CA ARG A 21 1.48 13.85 7.07
C ARG A 21 2.49 12.77 7.39
N PHE A 22 2.08 11.50 7.36
CA PHE A 22 2.96 10.37 7.57
C PHE A 22 4.07 10.34 6.53
N SER A 23 3.73 10.44 5.23
CA SER A 23 4.74 10.47 4.15
C SER A 23 5.73 11.64 4.29
N PHE A 24 5.32 12.77 4.85
CA PHE A 24 6.21 13.89 5.11
C PHE A 24 7.12 13.60 6.31
N VAL A 25 6.53 13.19 7.44
CA VAL A 25 7.26 12.96 8.69
C VAL A 25 8.28 11.83 8.53
N THR A 26 7.94 10.71 7.88
CA THR A 26 8.88 9.60 7.65
C THR A 26 9.97 9.91 6.61
N SER A 27 9.84 11.02 5.87
CA SER A 27 10.93 11.50 5.00
C SER A 27 11.97 12.32 5.73
N LEU A 28 11.68 12.79 6.95
CA LEU A 28 12.59 13.63 7.73
C LEU A 28 13.78 12.80 8.27
N PRO A 29 15.03 13.29 8.16
CA PRO A 29 16.21 12.56 8.63
C PRO A 29 16.13 12.14 10.09
N GLU A 30 15.57 12.98 10.96
CA GLU A 30 15.45 12.71 12.39
C GLU A 30 14.50 11.54 12.67
N VAL A 31 13.45 11.41 11.87
CA VAL A 31 12.47 10.32 12.00
C VAL A 31 13.04 9.03 11.42
N LYS A 32 13.74 9.09 10.29
CA LYS A 32 14.47 7.93 9.75
C LYS A 32 15.48 7.40 10.75
N GLN A 33 16.23 8.30 11.39
CA GLN A 33 17.17 7.94 12.45
C GLN A 33 16.45 7.32 13.64
N ARG A 34 15.31 7.86 14.07
CA ARG A 34 14.48 7.27 15.15
C ARG A 34 14.09 5.82 14.84
N ILE A 35 13.64 5.52 13.62
CA ILE A 35 13.26 4.16 13.22
C ILE A 35 14.48 3.23 13.21
N ALA A 36 15.59 3.67 12.60
CA ALA A 36 16.83 2.89 12.54
C ALA A 36 17.44 2.62 13.94
N ASP A 37 17.37 3.60 14.85
CA ASP A 37 17.85 3.46 16.23
C ASP A 37 17.02 2.43 17.00
N ALA A 38 15.69 2.45 16.84
CA ALA A 38 14.80 1.49 17.46
C ALA A 38 15.04 0.05 16.94
N VAL A 39 15.25 -0.13 15.63
CA VAL A 39 15.64 -1.43 15.05
C VAL A 39 16.96 -1.94 15.63
N ARG A 40 17.95 -1.05 15.78
CA ARG A 40 19.23 -1.39 16.42
C ARG A 40 19.07 -1.79 17.89
N ASP A 41 18.09 -1.21 18.58
CA ASP A 41 17.67 -1.56 19.94
C ASP A 41 16.72 -2.78 20.00
N LYS A 42 16.59 -3.51 18.88
CA LYS A 42 15.78 -4.75 18.72
C LYS A 42 14.27 -4.54 18.84
N GLN A 43 13.79 -3.33 18.58
CA GLN A 43 12.37 -3.08 18.37
C GLN A 43 11.98 -3.38 16.92
N GLU A 44 10.74 -3.75 16.68
CA GLU A 44 10.23 -3.94 15.33
C GLU A 44 10.00 -2.57 14.68
N ALA A 45 10.50 -2.35 13.46
CA ALA A 45 10.32 -1.08 12.76
C ALA A 45 8.83 -0.72 12.59
N VAL A 46 7.97 -1.72 12.38
CA VAL A 46 6.52 -1.56 12.27
C VAL A 46 5.88 -0.99 13.55
N ALA A 47 6.42 -1.31 14.73
CA ALA A 47 5.93 -0.75 15.98
C ALA A 47 6.22 0.76 16.04
N VAL A 48 7.39 1.17 15.59
CA VAL A 48 7.82 2.57 15.55
C VAL A 48 7.05 3.35 14.49
N THR A 49 6.82 2.78 13.30
CA THR A 49 5.98 3.43 12.29
C THR A 49 4.53 3.54 12.76
N THR A 50 4.02 2.55 13.49
CA THR A 50 2.71 2.62 14.15
C THR A 50 2.67 3.75 15.17
N GLU A 51 3.68 3.89 16.04
CA GLU A 51 3.76 5.02 16.99
C GLU A 51 3.72 6.38 16.28
N ILE A 52 4.43 6.52 15.16
CA ILE A 52 4.40 7.74 14.34
C ILE A 52 2.99 7.99 13.78
N GLN A 53 2.28 6.95 13.33
CA GLN A 53 0.87 7.08 12.92
C GLN A 53 0.00 7.53 14.09
N GLU A 54 0.21 6.98 15.29
CA GLU A 54 -0.53 7.37 16.49
C GLU A 54 -0.27 8.83 16.90
N GLU A 55 0.98 9.30 16.83
CA GLU A 55 1.35 10.70 17.08
C GLU A 55 0.60 11.65 16.14
N ILE A 56 0.59 11.34 14.84
CA ILE A 56 -0.13 12.12 13.84
C ILE A 56 -1.65 12.09 14.09
N LEU A 57 -2.21 10.93 14.45
CA LEU A 57 -3.62 10.82 14.81
C LEU A 57 -3.98 11.72 16.00
N ARG A 58 -3.12 11.77 17.04
CA ARG A 58 -3.30 12.68 18.18
C ARG A 58 -3.22 14.15 17.75
N GLU A 59 -2.28 14.52 16.89
CA GLU A 59 -2.17 15.88 16.32
C GLU A 59 -3.47 16.29 15.59
N MET A 60 -4.11 15.34 14.92
CA MET A 60 -5.38 15.53 14.21
C MET A 60 -6.61 15.54 15.13
N GLY A 61 -6.45 15.27 16.42
CA GLY A 61 -7.56 15.12 17.37
C GLY A 61 -8.34 13.82 17.21
N VAL A 62 -7.73 12.79 16.60
CA VAL A 62 -8.30 11.46 16.42
C VAL A 62 -7.71 10.50 17.46
N ASP A 63 -8.57 9.67 18.06
CA ASP A 63 -8.11 8.61 18.96
C ASP A 63 -7.23 7.59 18.19
N PRO A 64 -5.99 7.30 18.66
CA PRO A 64 -5.08 6.42 17.94
C PRO A 64 -5.63 5.01 17.71
N SER A 65 -6.22 4.38 18.74
CA SER A 65 -6.76 3.04 18.63
C SER A 65 -7.92 2.98 17.61
N PHE A 66 -8.76 4.01 17.59
CA PHE A 66 -9.78 4.18 16.55
C PHE A 66 -9.15 4.36 15.16
N GLY A 67 -8.17 5.25 15.01
CA GLY A 67 -7.55 5.56 13.71
C GLY A 67 -6.80 4.39 13.09
N ILE A 68 -5.99 3.67 13.89
CA ILE A 68 -5.33 2.44 13.46
C ILE A 68 -6.38 1.37 13.09
N GLY A 69 -7.43 1.23 13.90
CA GLY A 69 -8.55 0.34 13.60
C GLY A 69 -9.31 0.71 12.31
N CYS A 70 -9.28 1.98 11.90
CA CYS A 70 -9.82 2.45 10.64
C CYS A 70 -8.94 2.05 9.46
N LEU A 71 -7.61 2.15 9.56
CA LEU A 71 -6.69 1.78 8.48
C LEU A 71 -6.92 0.35 7.96
N GLY A 72 -7.15 -0.61 8.88
CA GLY A 72 -7.47 -1.99 8.54
C GLY A 72 -8.83 -2.21 7.84
N LYS A 73 -9.68 -1.17 7.73
CA LYS A 73 -11.01 -1.23 7.12
C LYS A 73 -11.13 -0.35 5.87
N VAL A 74 -10.10 0.41 5.51
CA VAL A 74 -10.13 1.34 4.35
C VAL A 74 -10.49 0.59 3.06
N ASN A 75 -9.88 -0.57 2.83
CA ASN A 75 -10.13 -1.40 1.64
C ASN A 75 -11.55 -2.01 1.59
N VAL A 76 -12.30 -2.02 2.69
CA VAL A 76 -13.69 -2.49 2.75
C VAL A 76 -14.66 -1.32 2.58
N VAL A 77 -14.46 -0.25 3.35
CA VAL A 77 -15.38 0.89 3.42
C VAL A 77 -15.25 1.79 2.18
N TYR A 78 -14.03 1.99 1.68
CA TYR A 78 -13.74 2.92 0.59
C TYR A 78 -13.34 2.24 -0.73
N LYS A 79 -13.64 0.94 -0.89
CA LYS A 79 -13.26 0.16 -2.10
C LYS A 79 -13.64 0.79 -3.44
N ASN A 80 -14.71 1.60 -3.47
CA ASN A 80 -15.21 2.24 -4.68
C ASN A 80 -14.62 3.64 -4.92
N ASP A 81 -13.96 4.26 -3.93
CA ASP A 81 -13.25 5.54 -4.10
C ASP A 81 -11.82 5.24 -4.58
N LYS A 82 -11.66 5.18 -5.91
CA LYS A 82 -10.39 4.82 -6.54
C LYS A 82 -9.26 5.77 -6.16
N ASP A 83 -9.54 7.07 -6.08
CA ASP A 83 -8.52 8.07 -5.77
C ASP A 83 -8.01 7.89 -4.33
N LEU A 84 -8.93 7.67 -3.39
CA LEU A 84 -8.56 7.39 -2.01
C LEU A 84 -7.80 6.06 -1.89
N MET A 85 -8.24 5.01 -2.57
CA MET A 85 -7.55 3.71 -2.56
C MET A 85 -6.12 3.81 -3.12
N ILE A 86 -5.90 4.58 -4.19
CA ILE A 86 -4.56 4.86 -4.70
C ILE A 86 -3.71 5.54 -3.63
N LYS A 87 -4.26 6.53 -2.92
CA LYS A 87 -3.54 7.22 -1.84
C LYS A 87 -3.27 6.31 -0.64
N PHE A 88 -4.19 5.42 -0.31
CA PHE A 88 -4.01 4.42 0.74
C PHE A 88 -2.87 3.45 0.41
N TYR A 89 -2.83 2.87 -0.78
CA TYR A 89 -1.73 1.97 -1.16
C TYR A 89 -0.39 2.71 -1.31
N GLN A 90 -0.39 3.99 -1.72
CA GLN A 90 0.81 4.83 -1.66
C GLN A 90 1.30 5.03 -0.23
N PHE A 91 0.38 5.22 0.72
CA PHE A 91 0.70 5.33 2.15
C PHE A 91 1.30 4.03 2.69
N VAL A 92 0.69 2.87 2.44
CA VAL A 92 1.23 1.56 2.85
C VAL A 92 2.62 1.34 2.25
N ALA A 93 2.81 1.63 0.96
CA ALA A 93 4.12 1.53 0.33
C ALA A 93 5.17 2.45 0.97
N LYS A 94 4.77 3.63 1.47
CA LYS A 94 5.67 4.54 2.18
C LYS A 94 6.04 4.05 3.57
N GLU A 95 5.14 3.37 4.25
CA GLU A 95 5.44 2.69 5.50
C GLU A 95 6.44 1.55 5.27
N GLU A 96 6.18 0.67 4.31
CA GLU A 96 7.10 -0.42 3.93
C GLU A 96 8.49 0.11 3.56
N MET A 97 8.58 1.19 2.78
CA MET A 97 9.87 1.82 2.47
C MET A 97 10.60 2.34 3.71
N ALA A 98 9.89 2.94 4.67
CA ALA A 98 10.51 3.45 5.89
C ALA A 98 11.01 2.32 6.80
N ILE A 99 10.31 1.19 6.81
CA ILE A 99 10.73 -0.05 7.49
C ILE A 99 11.97 -0.63 6.80
N ASP A 100 11.92 -0.82 5.48
CA ASP A 100 13.03 -1.35 4.69
C ASP A 100 14.31 -0.52 4.82
N GLU A 101 14.19 0.81 4.79
CA GLU A 101 15.34 1.71 4.98
C GLU A 101 15.99 1.56 6.35
N ALA A 102 15.25 1.13 7.38
CA ALA A 102 15.74 0.95 8.74
C ALA A 102 16.28 -0.46 9.00
N GLU A 103 15.71 -1.48 8.35
CA GLU A 103 16.04 -2.89 8.57
C GLU A 103 17.10 -3.45 7.62
N LEU A 104 17.12 -2.96 6.37
CA LEU A 104 17.99 -3.51 5.33
C LEU A 104 19.31 -2.75 5.23
N GLU A 105 20.37 -3.50 4.94
CA GLU A 105 21.63 -2.87 4.54
C GLU A 105 21.47 -2.14 3.19
N PRO A 106 22.25 -1.09 2.91
CA PRO A 106 22.09 -0.28 1.68
C PRO A 106 22.08 -1.08 0.38
N ARG A 107 22.82 -2.19 0.35
CA ARG A 107 22.86 -3.10 -0.79
C ARG A 107 21.56 -3.90 -0.94
N GLU A 108 21.06 -4.47 0.15
CA GLU A 108 19.83 -5.27 0.16
C GLU A 108 18.62 -4.41 -0.21
N LEU A 109 18.58 -3.18 0.33
CA LEU A 109 17.59 -2.18 -0.05
C LEU A 109 17.65 -1.86 -1.54
N ALA A 110 18.84 -1.62 -2.10
CA ALA A 110 19.00 -1.35 -3.52
C ALA A 110 18.55 -2.52 -4.41
N GLU A 111 18.86 -3.76 -4.00
CA GLU A 111 18.41 -4.97 -4.70
C GLU A 111 16.88 -5.12 -4.65
N LYS A 112 16.25 -4.88 -3.48
CA LYS A 112 14.79 -4.90 -3.31
C LYS A 112 14.10 -3.83 -4.17
N LEU A 113 14.60 -2.59 -4.13
CA LEU A 113 14.07 -1.48 -4.94
C LEU A 113 14.18 -1.77 -6.44
N HIS A 114 15.32 -2.34 -6.88
CA HIS A 114 15.51 -2.71 -8.28
C HIS A 114 14.53 -3.81 -8.72
N ALA A 115 14.37 -4.86 -7.91
CA ALA A 115 13.42 -5.93 -8.18
C ALA A 115 11.98 -5.41 -8.26
N GLN A 116 11.60 -4.51 -7.34
CA GLN A 116 10.28 -3.86 -7.35
C GLN A 116 10.08 -3.01 -8.61
N GLN A 117 11.10 -2.27 -9.06
CA GLN A 117 11.02 -1.46 -10.27
C GLN A 117 10.81 -2.34 -11.53
N ILE A 118 11.55 -3.44 -11.65
CA ILE A 118 11.36 -4.41 -12.75
C ILE A 118 9.94 -4.98 -12.73
N MET A 119 9.42 -5.31 -11.54
CA MET A 119 8.06 -5.83 -11.38
C MET A 119 7.01 -4.83 -11.87
N GLN A 120 7.12 -3.56 -11.45
CA GLN A 120 6.21 -2.49 -11.89
C GLN A 120 6.27 -2.26 -13.40
N GLU A 121 7.46 -2.32 -14.00
CA GLU A 121 7.63 -2.19 -15.45
C GLU A 121 6.94 -3.34 -16.20
N LYS A 122 7.07 -4.57 -15.72
CA LYS A 122 6.38 -5.74 -16.29
C LYS A 122 4.85 -5.60 -16.19
N GLN A 123 4.32 -5.18 -15.05
CA GLN A 123 2.89 -4.93 -14.87
C GLN A 123 2.39 -3.82 -15.82
N LEU A 124 3.15 -2.73 -15.97
CA LEU A 124 2.81 -1.65 -16.90
C LEU A 124 2.78 -2.16 -18.35
N ASN A 125 3.78 -2.92 -18.76
CA ASN A 125 3.85 -3.50 -20.11
C ASN A 125 2.67 -4.43 -20.37
N MET A 126 2.30 -5.28 -19.41
CA MET A 126 1.10 -6.12 -19.49
C MET A 126 -0.17 -5.27 -19.70
N LEU A 127 -0.35 -4.19 -18.94
CA LEU A 127 -1.51 -3.29 -19.09
C LEU A 127 -1.54 -2.58 -20.46
N VAL A 128 -0.37 -2.23 -21.01
CA VAL A 128 -0.25 -1.66 -22.36
C VAL A 128 -0.64 -2.68 -23.43
N GLU A 129 -0.17 -3.93 -23.31
CA GLU A 129 -0.53 -5.03 -24.20
C GLU A 129 -2.02 -5.35 -24.11
N MET A 130 -2.57 -5.43 -22.90
CA MET A 130 -3.98 -5.70 -22.63
C MET A 130 -4.91 -4.65 -23.31
N ARG A 131 -4.45 -3.40 -23.46
CA ARG A 131 -5.21 -2.33 -24.15
C ARG A 131 -5.51 -2.66 -25.62
N LYS A 132 -4.78 -3.58 -26.25
CA LYS A 132 -5.00 -3.98 -27.65
C LYS A 132 -6.26 -4.83 -27.85
N TYR A 133 -6.81 -5.40 -26.78
CA TYR A 133 -8.00 -6.26 -26.82
C TYR A 133 -9.31 -5.47 -26.62
N SER A 134 -10.46 -6.09 -26.94
CA SER A 134 -11.79 -5.48 -26.69
C SER A 134 -12.07 -5.35 -25.19
N ARG A 135 -13.08 -4.56 -24.81
CA ARG A 135 -13.43 -4.38 -23.38
C ARG A 135 -13.87 -5.69 -22.73
N GLU A 136 -14.58 -6.54 -23.47
CA GLU A 136 -15.01 -7.86 -23.00
C GLU A 136 -13.78 -8.74 -22.72
N SER A 137 -12.85 -8.80 -23.66
CA SER A 137 -11.59 -9.53 -23.51
C SER A 137 -10.73 -9.00 -22.36
N GLN A 138 -10.61 -7.67 -22.21
CA GLN A 138 -9.93 -7.06 -21.06
C GLN A 138 -10.57 -7.47 -19.74
N SER A 139 -11.91 -7.55 -19.68
CA SER A 139 -12.62 -7.99 -18.49
C SER A 139 -12.34 -9.46 -18.16
N VAL A 140 -12.24 -10.33 -19.17
CA VAL A 140 -11.90 -11.76 -18.97
C VAL A 140 -10.45 -11.92 -18.51
N ILE A 141 -9.52 -11.18 -19.11
CA ILE A 141 -8.11 -11.15 -18.70
C ILE A 141 -7.98 -10.71 -17.24
N LEU A 142 -8.58 -9.57 -16.87
CA LEU A 142 -8.53 -9.06 -15.50
C LEU A 142 -9.22 -10.00 -14.50
N GLY A 143 -10.34 -10.62 -14.89
CA GLY A 143 -11.01 -11.62 -14.05
C GLY A 143 -10.16 -12.86 -13.81
N THR A 144 -9.44 -13.32 -14.83
CA THR A 144 -8.51 -14.46 -14.71
C THR A 144 -7.32 -14.11 -13.84
N LEU A 145 -6.71 -12.95 -14.06
CA LEU A 145 -5.60 -12.43 -13.25
C LEU A 145 -6.00 -12.31 -11.77
N HIS A 146 -7.21 -11.82 -11.50
CA HIS A 146 -7.70 -11.71 -10.12
C HIS A 146 -7.81 -13.08 -9.44
N LYS A 147 -8.33 -14.09 -10.17
CA LYS A 147 -8.42 -15.45 -9.66
C LYS A 147 -7.04 -16.07 -9.40
N GLU A 148 -6.07 -15.88 -10.30
CA GLU A 148 -4.70 -16.34 -10.11
C GLU A 148 -4.04 -15.69 -8.88
N LEU A 149 -4.29 -14.38 -8.68
CA LEU A 149 -3.85 -13.69 -7.47
C LEU A 149 -4.48 -14.28 -6.21
N GLU A 150 -5.79 -14.55 -6.20
CA GLU A 150 -6.46 -15.18 -5.06
C GLU A 150 -5.88 -16.57 -4.75
N GLU A 151 -5.68 -17.39 -5.79
CA GLU A 151 -5.09 -18.73 -5.65
C GLU A 151 -3.63 -18.69 -5.15
N ALA A 152 -2.88 -17.65 -5.52
CA ALA A 152 -1.52 -17.39 -5.06
C ALA A 152 -1.46 -16.60 -3.73
N ASN A 153 -2.57 -16.43 -3.01
CA ASN A 153 -2.64 -15.64 -1.77
C ASN A 153 -2.08 -14.21 -1.93
N PHE A 154 -2.38 -13.58 -3.07
CA PHE A 154 -1.95 -12.25 -3.47
C PHE A 154 -0.43 -12.06 -3.57
N ASP A 155 0.33 -13.13 -3.87
CA ASP A 155 1.74 -13.02 -4.24
C ASP A 155 1.91 -12.11 -5.46
N ILE A 156 2.75 -11.08 -5.33
CA ILE A 156 3.04 -10.12 -6.39
C ILE A 156 3.63 -10.79 -7.64
N ASN A 157 4.29 -11.95 -7.51
CA ASN A 157 4.83 -12.68 -8.65
C ASN A 157 3.72 -13.25 -9.55
N ALA A 158 2.53 -13.50 -9.01
CA ALA A 158 1.35 -13.94 -9.76
C ALA A 158 0.59 -12.77 -10.44
N SER A 159 1.08 -11.54 -10.33
CA SER A 159 0.42 -10.35 -10.89
C SER A 159 0.76 -10.03 -12.36
N ILE A 160 1.49 -10.92 -13.04
CA ILE A 160 1.97 -10.71 -14.42
C ILE A 160 1.50 -11.84 -15.33
N LEU A 161 0.84 -11.46 -16.42
CA LEU A 161 0.54 -12.32 -17.56
C LEU A 161 1.43 -11.95 -18.75
N SER A 162 1.98 -12.94 -19.41
CA SER A 162 2.66 -12.76 -20.70
C SER A 162 1.65 -12.45 -21.81
N PRO A 163 2.08 -11.85 -22.94
CA PRO A 163 1.23 -11.64 -24.11
C PRO A 163 0.57 -12.94 -24.60
N GLU A 164 1.30 -14.04 -24.57
CA GLU A 164 0.81 -15.37 -24.97
C GLU A 164 -0.29 -15.84 -24.02
N GLN A 165 -0.12 -15.71 -22.71
CA GLN A 165 -1.15 -16.06 -21.72
C GLN A 165 -2.43 -15.21 -21.91
N MET A 166 -2.28 -13.90 -22.15
CA MET A 166 -3.43 -13.04 -22.45
C MET A 166 -4.17 -13.49 -23.72
N GLN A 167 -3.43 -13.87 -24.77
CA GLN A 167 -4.03 -14.36 -26.00
C GLN A 167 -4.76 -15.69 -25.79
N GLU A 168 -4.18 -16.61 -25.03
CA GLU A 168 -4.83 -17.88 -24.66
C GLU A 168 -6.12 -17.67 -23.87
N ILE A 169 -6.14 -16.70 -22.94
CA ILE A 169 -7.34 -16.36 -22.16
C ILE A 169 -8.46 -15.84 -23.06
N VAL A 170 -8.13 -15.04 -24.07
CA VAL A 170 -9.11 -14.44 -24.99
C VAL A 170 -9.63 -15.44 -26.03
N GLN A 171 -8.85 -16.46 -26.37
CA GLN A 171 -9.23 -17.49 -27.34
C GLN A 171 -10.04 -18.65 -26.74
N LYS A 172 -10.09 -18.76 -25.41
CA LYS A 172 -10.93 -19.73 -24.67
C LYS A 172 -12.36 -19.24 -24.54
#